data_AF-I7LG25-F1
#
_entry.id   AF-I7LG25-F1
#
_cell.length_a   1.000
_cell.length_b   1.000
_cell.length_c   1.000
_cell.angle_alpha   90.00
_cell.angle_beta   90.00
_cell.angle_gamma   90.00
#
_symmetry.space_group_name_H-M   'P 1'
#
loop_
_entity.id
_entity.type
_entity.pdbx_description
1 polymer ?
#
loop_
_entity_poly.entity_id
_entity_poly.type
_entity_poly.pdbx_seq_one_letter_code
_entity_poly.pdbx_strand_id
1 'polypeptide(L)'
;MRHTYECKELYKDRSKTIERVFADLKEKHGLRWTTLRGIEKVSMQAMLVCACFNLKKMANWMWKKGQKRPWKGQKFLCIYKIFIKNACKNTQTPLFVF
;
A
#
# COMPACT_ATOMS: atom_id res chain seq x y z
N MET A 1 -23.19 -21.23 -8.60
CA MET A 1 -22.69 -19.88 -8.24
C MET A 1 -22.07 -19.08 -9.38
N ARG A 2 -21.23 -19.63 -10.27
CA ARG A 2 -20.55 -18.84 -11.34
C ARG A 2 -21.49 -18.19 -12.38
N HIS A 3 -22.68 -18.76 -12.59
CA HIS A 3 -23.59 -18.36 -13.67
C HIS A 3 -24.69 -17.38 -13.24
N THR A 4 -24.70 -16.92 -11.99
CA THR A 4 -25.63 -15.87 -11.57
C THR A 4 -25.30 -14.56 -12.29
N TYR A 5 -26.33 -13.76 -12.58
CA TYR A 5 -26.18 -12.49 -13.31
C TYR A 5 -25.20 -11.55 -12.60
N GLU A 6 -25.34 -11.41 -11.28
CA GLU A 6 -24.47 -10.59 -10.44
C GLU A 6 -23.00 -11.01 -10.52
N CYS A 7 -22.71 -12.32 -10.45
CA CYS A 7 -21.35 -12.80 -10.61
C CYS A 7 -20.79 -12.46 -12.00
N LYS A 8 -21.59 -12.61 -13.07
CA LYS A 8 -21.14 -12.27 -14.42
C LYS A 8 -20.75 -10.79 -14.56
N GLU A 9 -21.50 -9.87 -13.96
CA GLU A 9 -21.13 -8.44 -13.98
C GLU A 9 -19.87 -8.17 -13.14
N LEU A 10 -19.79 -8.72 -11.93
CA LEU A 10 -18.62 -8.58 -11.06
C LEU A 10 -17.33 -9.10 -11.72
N TYR A 11 -17.41 -10.21 -12.44
CA TYR A 11 -16.28 -10.75 -13.20
C TYR A 11 -15.91 -9.89 -14.42
N LYS A 12 -16.88 -9.23 -15.07
CA LYS A 12 -16.59 -8.26 -16.15
C LYS A 12 -15.88 -7.00 -15.64
N ASP A 13 -16.17 -6.55 -14.43
CA ASP A 13 -15.51 -5.37 -13.86
C ASP A 13 -14.13 -5.67 -13.27
N ARG A 14 -13.89 -6.94 -12.87
CA ARG A 14 -12.56 -7.40 -12.45
C ARG A 14 -11.51 -7.27 -13.55
N SER A 15 -11.84 -7.60 -14.80
CA SER A 15 -10.86 -7.45 -15.89
C SER A 15 -10.42 -5.99 -16.07
N LYS A 16 -11.37 -5.06 -15.98
CA LYS A 16 -11.09 -3.63 -16.12
C LYS A 16 -10.23 -3.06 -14.99
N THR A 17 -10.40 -3.58 -13.78
CA THR A 17 -9.78 -3.01 -12.57
C THR A 17 -8.56 -3.80 -12.14
N ILE A 18 -8.72 -5.10 -11.90
CA ILE A 18 -7.67 -5.97 -11.37
C ILE A 18 -6.63 -6.29 -12.43
N GLU A 19 -7.04 -6.75 -13.63
CA GLU A 19 -6.07 -7.16 -14.66
C GLU A 19 -5.25 -5.96 -15.17
N ARG A 20 -5.86 -4.78 -15.29
CA ARG A 20 -5.11 -3.54 -15.61
C ARG A 20 -4.07 -3.20 -14.55
N VAL A 21 -4.44 -3.28 -13.26
CA VAL A 21 -3.48 -3.04 -12.17
C VAL A 21 -2.34 -4.06 -12.22
N PHE A 22 -2.64 -5.35 -12.43
CA PHE A 22 -1.59 -6.36 -12.54
C PHE A 22 -0.69 -6.17 -13.77
N ALA A 23 -1.23 -5.69 -14.90
CA ALA A 23 -0.41 -5.33 -16.06
C ALA A 23 0.56 -4.18 -15.73
N ASP A 24 0.07 -3.12 -15.08
CA ASP A 24 0.91 -2.02 -14.60
C ASP A 24 1.97 -2.50 -13.60
N LEU A 25 1.62 -3.41 -12.70
CA LEU A 25 2.56 -3.98 -11.74
C LEU A 25 3.70 -4.76 -12.43
N LYS A 26 3.38 -5.50 -13.49
CA LYS A 26 4.37 -6.25 -14.26
C LYS A 26 5.35 -5.32 -14.97
N GLU A 27 4.85 -4.33 -15.69
CA GLU A 27 5.67 -3.46 -16.54
C GLU A 27 6.36 -2.32 -15.75
N LYS A 28 5.65 -1.64 -14.84
CA LYS A 28 6.18 -0.45 -14.13
C LYS A 28 6.89 -0.77 -12.83
N HIS A 29 6.52 -1.88 -12.16
CA HIS A 29 7.06 -2.24 -10.84
C HIS A 29 7.98 -3.46 -10.88
N GLY A 30 8.42 -3.85 -12.09
CA GLY A 30 9.45 -4.87 -12.28
C GLY A 30 9.00 -6.29 -11.93
N LEU A 31 7.70 -6.56 -11.87
CA LEU A 31 7.17 -7.92 -11.64
C LEU A 31 7.12 -8.77 -12.93
N ARG A 32 7.55 -8.25 -14.07
CA ARG A 32 7.64 -9.01 -15.32
C ARG A 32 8.70 -10.10 -15.24
N TRP A 33 9.80 -9.83 -14.54
CA TRP A 33 10.93 -10.75 -14.38
C TRP A 33 11.31 -10.87 -12.91
N THR A 34 11.74 -12.06 -12.50
CA THR A 34 12.22 -12.29 -11.13
C THR A 34 13.71 -12.00 -11.05
N THR A 35 14.07 -10.79 -10.63
CA THR A 35 15.48 -10.39 -10.48
C THR A 35 16.14 -11.02 -9.25
N LEU A 36 15.35 -11.40 -8.24
CA LEU A 36 15.83 -11.99 -6.99
C LEU A 36 15.87 -13.52 -7.08
N ARG A 37 16.89 -14.15 -6.48
CA ARG A 37 17.02 -15.61 -6.39
C ARG A 37 16.28 -16.15 -5.16
N GLY A 38 15.38 -17.11 -5.36
CA GLY A 38 14.63 -17.81 -4.31
C GLY A 38 13.17 -17.34 -4.19
N ILE A 39 12.26 -18.30 -3.93
CA ILE A 39 10.81 -18.07 -3.88
C ILE A 39 10.42 -17.07 -2.79
N GLU A 40 11.06 -17.15 -1.62
CA GLU A 40 10.77 -16.27 -0.50
C GLU A 40 10.99 -14.79 -0.84
N LYS A 41 12.11 -14.48 -1.51
CA LYS A 41 12.46 -13.10 -1.87
C LYS A 41 11.53 -12.54 -2.94
N VAL A 42 11.20 -13.33 -3.96
CA VAL A 42 10.24 -12.95 -5.01
C VAL A 42 8.84 -12.75 -4.42
N SER A 43 8.41 -13.64 -3.53
CA SER A 43 7.13 -13.54 -2.82
C SER A 43 7.08 -12.26 -1.98
N MET A 44 8.13 -11.97 -1.21
CA MET A 44 8.22 -10.75 -0.40
C MET A 44 8.16 -9.48 -1.27
N GLN A 45 8.88 -9.44 -2.40
CA GLN A 45 8.82 -8.33 -3.35
C GLN A 45 7.40 -8.13 -3.88
N ALA A 46 6.74 -9.21 -4.33
CA ALA A 46 5.37 -9.14 -4.85
C ALA A 46 4.38 -8.66 -3.77
N MET A 47 4.49 -9.16 -2.54
CA MET A 47 3.65 -8.74 -1.41
C MET A 47 3.82 -7.26 -1.08
N LEU A 48 5.06 -6.76 -1.03
CA LEU A 48 5.35 -5.35 -0.76
C LEU A 48 4.76 -4.44 -1.84
N VAL A 49 4.93 -4.78 -3.11
CA VAL A 49 4.38 -4.01 -4.23
C VAL A 49 2.84 -3.98 -4.16
N CYS A 50 2.21 -5.12 -3.91
CA CYS A 50 0.76 -5.22 -3.73
C CYS A 50 0.27 -4.41 -2.52
N ALA A 51 0.98 -4.47 -1.38
CA ALA A 51 0.65 -3.71 -0.19
C ALA A 51 0.71 -2.19 -0.46
N CYS A 52 1.76 -1.72 -1.12
CA CYS A 52 1.89 -0.31 -1.53
C CYS A 52 0.74 0.14 -2.45
N PHE A 53 0.29 -0.70 -3.38
CA PHE A 53 -0.86 -0.39 -4.22
C PHE A 53 -2.18 -0.30 -3.45
N ASN A 54 -2.37 -1.18 -2.46
CA ASN A 54 -3.52 -1.11 -1.57
C ASN A 54 -3.50 0.18 -0.74
N LEU A 55 -2.34 0.57 -0.22
CA LEU A 55 -2.16 1.86 0.47
C LEU A 55 -2.47 3.05 -0.46
N LYS A 56 -1.95 3.04 -1.69
CA LYS A 56 -2.24 4.07 -2.71
C LYS A 56 -3.73 4.17 -3.00
N LYS A 57 -4.43 3.04 -3.10
CA LYS A 57 -5.88 2.99 -3.30
C LYS A 57 -6.64 3.63 -2.14
N MET A 58 -6.25 3.32 -0.90
CA MET A 58 -6.84 3.94 0.29
C MET A 58 -6.57 5.44 0.37
N ALA A 59 -5.34 5.88 0.09
CA ALA A 59 -4.98 7.30 0.07
C ALA A 59 -5.81 8.07 -0.98
N ASN A 60 -5.96 7.51 -2.19
CA ASN A 60 -6.81 8.08 -3.23
C ASN A 60 -8.28 8.14 -2.83
N TRP A 61 -8.79 7.13 -2.11
CA TRP A 61 -10.15 7.16 -1.57
C TRP A 61 -10.32 8.23 -0.50
N MET A 62 -9.36 8.36 0.42
CA MET A 62 -9.35 9.41 1.43
C MET A 62 -9.31 10.79 0.80
N TRP A 63 -8.49 10.99 -0.23
CA TRP A 63 -8.40 12.24 -0.99
C TRP A 63 -9.73 12.59 -1.68
N LYS A 64 -10.31 11.65 -2.43
CA LYS A 64 -11.61 11.83 -3.10
C LYS A 64 -12.76 12.08 -2.10
N LYS A 65 -12.73 11.44 -0.92
CA LYS A 65 -13.69 11.70 0.16
C LYS A 65 -13.45 13.05 0.84
N GLY A 66 -12.19 13.47 0.96
CA GLY A 66 -11.77 14.75 1.53
C GLY A 66 -12.10 15.95 0.66
N GLN A 67 -12.11 15.80 -0.68
CA GLN A 67 -12.60 16.83 -1.60
C GLN A 67 -14.04 17.28 -1.35
N LYS A 68 -14.87 16.47 -0.67
CA LYS A 68 -16.24 16.82 -0.28
C LYS A 68 -16.35 17.51 1.09
N ARG A 69 -15.25 17.72 1.82
CA ARG A 69 -15.25 18.32 3.16
C ARG A 69 -14.43 19.60 3.14
N PRO A 70 -14.98 20.77 3.53
CA PRO A 70 -14.18 21.98 3.63
C PRO A 70 -13.05 21.77 4.64
N TRP A 71 -11.88 22.25 4.27
CA TRP A 71 -10.61 22.01 4.94
C TRP A 71 -10.61 22.59 6.37
N LYS A 72 -10.92 21.78 7.38
CA LYS A 72 -10.50 22.06 8.76
C LYS A 72 -9.20 21.32 9.01
N GLY A 73 -8.10 21.99 8.66
CA GLY A 73 -6.76 21.60 9.03
C GLY A 73 -6.59 21.50 10.55
N GLN A 74 -5.47 20.88 10.94
CA GLN A 74 -4.98 20.68 12.32
C GLN A 74 -5.44 19.41 13.05
N LYS A 75 -5.06 18.21 12.57
CA LYS A 75 -4.79 17.05 13.47
C LYS A 75 -3.57 16.21 13.09
N PHE A 76 -2.93 16.42 11.94
CA PHE A 76 -1.78 15.62 11.53
C PHE A 76 -0.46 15.96 12.26
N LEU A 77 -0.29 17.20 12.75
CA LEU A 77 0.92 17.58 13.50
C LEU A 77 1.00 16.95 14.91
N CYS A 78 -0.13 16.55 15.49
CA CYS A 78 -0.19 15.99 16.84
C CYS A 78 0.47 14.60 16.90
N ILE A 79 0.11 13.72 15.98
CA ILE A 79 0.65 12.35 15.90
C ILE A 79 2.15 12.32 15.54
N TYR A 80 2.61 13.21 14.66
CA TYR A 80 4.03 13.29 14.30
C TYR A 80 4.90 13.73 15.50
N LYS A 81 4.42 14.69 16.32
CA LYS A 81 5.10 15.09 17.57
C LYS A 81 5.18 13.96 18.60
N ILE A 82 4.14 13.15 18.73
CA ILE A 82 4.12 11.99 19.64
C ILE A 82 5.11 10.93 19.17
N PHE A 83 5.16 10.65 17.87
CA PHE A 83 6.06 9.65 17.29
C PHE A 83 7.54 10.06 17.42
N ILE A 84 7.89 11.31 17.11
CA ILE A 84 9.25 11.84 17.30
C ILE A 84 9.68 11.79 18.77
N LYS A 85 8.78 12.12 19.72
CA LYS A 85 9.06 12.01 21.16
C LYS A 85 9.28 10.56 21.63
N ASN A 86 8.57 9.59 21.05
CA ASN A 86 8.74 8.17 21.41
C ASN A 86 10.00 7.55 20.78
N ALA A 87 10.42 7.98 19.59
CA ALA A 87 11.68 7.56 18.98
C ALA A 87 12.91 8.05 19.77
N CYS A 88 12.86 9.28 20.30
CA CYS A 88 13.95 9.84 21.11
C CYS A 88 14.08 9.20 22.50
N LYS A 89 13.02 8.56 23.03
CA LYS A 89 13.06 7.87 24.34
C LYS A 89 13.61 6.44 24.29
N ASN A 90 13.76 5.84 23.10
CA ASN A 90 14.20 4.44 22.95
C ASN A 90 15.65 4.32 22.42
N THR A 91 16.49 5.32 22.69
CA THR A 91 17.91 5.35 22.29
C THR A 91 18.87 5.67 23.45
N GLN A 92 18.41 5.59 24.70
CA GLN A 92 19.31 5.64 25.87
C GLN A 92 19.66 4.22 26.34
N THR A 93 20.34 3.44 25.49
CA THR A 93 21.29 2.43 25.94
C THR A 93 22.64 2.82 25.34
N PRO A 94 23.64 3.20 26.15
CA PRO A 94 24.94 3.58 25.62
C PRO A 94 25.64 2.35 25.01
N LEU A 95 26.10 2.50 23.77
CA LEU A 95 27.10 1.64 23.16
C LEU A 95 28.37 1.66 24.02
N PHE A 96 28.85 0.46 24.36
CA PHE A 96 30.24 0.07 24.64
C PHE A 96 31.30 1.19 24.79
N VAL A 97 31.93 1.23 25.97
CA VAL A 97 33.29 1.73 26.16
C VAL A 97 34.07 0.68 26.96
N PHE A 98 35.04 0.05 26.28
CA PHE A 98 35.98 -1.02 26.67
C PHE A 98 35.41 -2.37 27.13
#